data_AF-A0A1S4D0V8-F1
#
_entry.id   AF-A0A1S4D0V8-F1
#
_cell.length_a   1.000
_cell.length_b   1.000
_cell.length_c   1.000
_cell.angle_alpha   90.00
_cell.angle_beta   90.00
_cell.angle_gamma   90.00
#
_symmetry.space_group_name_H-M   'P 1'
#
loop_
_entity.id
_entity.type
_entity.pdbx_description
1 polymer ?
#
loop_
_entity_poly.entity_id
_entity_poly.type
_entity_poly.pdbx_seq_one_letter_code
_entity_poly.pdbx_strand_id
1 'polypeptide(L)'
;MDVLSRHIQGGVLWCMLFADDIVLIDETQSGVIAKLEVWRQTMESKSFKLSRTKTEYLECKFSDGTHKINVEVNLDAQVIPKRASFKYLGSIIQGNGDIDEDVAHHIGAGWMKWKLASDVLCD
;
A
#
# COMPACT_ATOMS: atom_id res chain seq x y z
N MET A 1 -13.41 9.17 8.21
CA MET A 1 -11.98 8.99 8.54
C MET A 1 -11.31 10.27 8.99
N ASP A 2 -11.52 11.40 8.32
CA ASP A 2 -10.81 12.66 8.57
C ASP A 2 -10.82 13.16 10.02
N VAL A 3 -11.93 12.98 10.74
CA VAL A 3 -12.01 13.34 12.17
C VAL A 3 -11.19 12.37 13.03
N LEU A 4 -11.11 11.09 12.64
CA LEU A 4 -10.38 10.06 13.38
C LEU A 4 -8.86 10.18 13.17
N SER A 5 -8.43 10.67 12.01
CA SER A 5 -7.03 10.71 11.58
C SER A 5 -6.33 12.06 11.75
N ARG A 6 -7.07 13.13 12.10
CA ARG A 6 -6.55 14.51 12.17
C ARG A 6 -5.28 14.67 13.01
N HIS A 7 -5.11 13.84 14.03
CA HIS A 7 -3.97 13.89 14.96
C HIS A 7 -2.81 12.94 14.58
N ILE A 8 -2.97 12.14 13.52
CA ILE A 8 -2.00 11.12 13.08
C ILE A 8 -1.54 11.36 11.64
N GLN A 9 -2.33 12.08 10.84
CA GLN A 9 -1.96 12.44 9.47
C GLN A 9 -0.68 13.28 9.48
N GLY A 10 0.38 12.74 8.88
CA GLY A 10 1.54 13.52 8.46
C GLY A 10 1.22 14.33 7.19
N GLY A 11 2.21 15.06 6.66
CA GLY A 11 2.06 15.76 5.38
C GLY A 11 1.63 14.82 4.24
N VAL A 12 1.10 15.40 3.15
CA VAL A 12 0.40 14.75 2.02
C VAL A 12 1.09 13.49 1.44
N LEU A 13 2.41 13.37 1.59
CA LEU A 13 3.21 12.25 1.07
C LEU A 13 3.48 11.11 2.07
N TRP A 14 3.18 11.27 3.36
CA TRP A 14 3.58 10.33 4.41
C TRP A 14 2.42 9.51 5.00
N CYS A 15 1.18 9.92 4.72
CA CYS A 15 -0.02 9.21 5.12
C CYS A 15 -1.16 9.52 4.14
N MET A 16 -1.71 8.50 3.46
CA MET A 16 -2.89 8.63 2.60
C MET A 16 -4.04 7.83 3.19
N LEU A 17 -5.25 8.38 3.11
CA LEU A 17 -6.47 7.78 3.64
C LEU A 17 -7.56 7.84 2.57
N PHE A 18 -8.20 6.71 2.32
CA PHE A 18 -9.38 6.64 1.45
C PHE A 18 -10.33 5.57 1.96
N ALA A 19 -11.57 5.93 2.27
CA ALA A 19 -12.56 5.01 2.84
C ALA A 19 -12.01 4.23 4.05
N ASP A 20 -11.81 2.91 3.94
CA ASP A 20 -11.22 2.04 4.96
C ASP A 20 -9.72 1.76 4.76
N ASP A 21 -9.13 2.23 3.66
CA ASP A 21 -7.72 2.01 3.32
C ASP A 21 -6.80 3.11 3.88
N ILE A 22 -5.66 2.68 4.41
CA ILE A 22 -4.63 3.53 5.01
C ILE A 22 -3.28 3.15 4.41
N VAL A 23 -2.56 4.13 3.88
CA VAL A 23 -1.18 3.97 3.41
C VAL A 23 -0.24 4.74 4.33
N LEU A 24 0.74 4.04 4.88
CA LEU A 24 1.79 4.59 5.73
C LEU A 24 3.13 4.52 5.01
N ILE A 25 3.81 5.65 4.88
CA ILE A 25 5.08 5.75 4.17
C ILE A 25 6.13 6.29 5.15
N ASP A 26 7.34 5.75 5.08
CA ASP A 26 8.52 6.27 5.77
C ASP A 26 9.78 5.89 4.99
N GLU A 27 10.85 6.67 5.13
CA GLU A 27 12.17 6.35 4.55
C GLU A 27 12.82 5.15 5.22
N THR A 28 12.49 4.94 6.49
CA THR A 28 13.09 3.91 7.34
C THR A 28 12.09 2.84 7.70
N GLN A 29 12.56 1.61 7.79
CA GLN A 29 11.72 0.50 8.23
C GLN A 29 11.23 0.69 9.68
N SER A 30 12.09 1.19 10.56
CA SER A 30 11.75 1.54 11.93
C SER A 30 10.69 2.64 11.99
N GLY A 31 10.73 3.63 11.10
CA GLY A 31 9.72 4.68 11.01
C GLY A 31 8.37 4.15 10.55
N VAL A 32 8.33 3.23 9.57
CA VAL A 32 7.07 2.54 9.19
C VAL A 32 6.50 1.76 10.38
N ILE A 33 7.33 0.99 11.09
CA ILE A 33 6.90 0.20 12.26
C ILE A 33 6.35 1.11 13.36
N ALA A 34 7.05 2.21 13.67
CA ALA A 34 6.60 3.17 14.68
C ALA A 34 5.26 3.83 14.29
N LYS A 35 5.10 4.21 13.01
CA LYS A 35 3.82 4.74 12.50
C LYS A 35 2.71 3.70 12.58
N LEU A 36 2.97 2.46 12.18
CA LEU A 36 2.00 1.37 12.24
C LEU A 36 1.50 1.13 13.67
N GLU A 37 2.40 1.16 14.64
CA GLU A 37 2.11 1.03 16.06
C GLU A 37 1.19 2.14 16.57
N VAL A 38 1.51 3.40 16.25
CA VAL A 38 0.69 4.57 16.59
C VAL A 38 -0.71 4.46 15.97
N TRP A 39 -0.79 4.05 14.71
CA TRP A 39 -2.06 3.84 14.02
C TRP A 39 -2.88 2.72 14.64
N ARG A 40 -2.25 1.59 14.99
CA ARG A 40 -2.94 0.49 15.66
C ARG A 40 -3.56 0.96 16.98
N GLN A 41 -2.76 1.55 17.87
CA GLN A 41 -3.21 2.02 19.17
C GLN A 41 -4.33 3.06 19.05
N THR A 42 -4.21 3.99 18.10
CA THR A 42 -5.22 5.03 17.92
C THR A 42 -6.53 4.45 17.38
N MET A 43 -6.47 3.50 16.44
CA MET A 43 -7.66 2.82 15.95
C MET A 43 -8.34 2.00 17.05
N GLU A 44 -7.56 1.26 17.84
CA GLU A 44 -8.06 0.47 18.97
C GLU A 44 -8.73 1.35 20.04
N SER A 45 -8.17 2.52 20.34
CA SER A 45 -8.78 3.49 21.26
C SER A 45 -10.16 3.99 20.81
N LYS A 46 -10.46 3.89 19.52
CA LYS A 46 -11.73 4.28 18.90
C LYS A 46 -12.59 3.06 18.55
N SER A 47 -12.25 1.90 19.10
CA SER A 47 -12.93 0.62 18.86
C SER A 47 -12.85 0.09 17.41
N PHE A 48 -11.87 0.56 16.63
CA PHE A 48 -11.54 0.02 15.32
C PHE A 48 -10.32 -0.88 15.39
N LYS A 49 -10.15 -1.76 14.39
CA LYS A 49 -9.00 -2.66 14.32
C LYS A 49 -8.41 -2.71 12.91
N LEU A 50 -7.09 -2.78 12.82
CA LEU A 50 -6.39 -3.00 11.57
C LEU A 50 -6.56 -4.45 11.11
N SER A 51 -6.83 -4.64 9.82
CA SER A 51 -7.08 -5.96 9.24
C SER A 51 -5.79 -6.70 8.93
N ARG A 52 -5.39 -7.63 9.80
CA ARG A 52 -4.14 -8.40 9.63
C ARG A 52 -4.01 -9.17 8.32
N THR A 53 -5.13 -9.64 7.76
CA THR A 53 -5.14 -10.38 6.49
C THR A 53 -5.08 -9.48 5.26
N LYS A 54 -5.32 -8.18 5.41
CA LYS A 54 -5.31 -7.19 4.33
C LYS A 54 -4.11 -6.25 4.41
N THR A 55 -3.51 -6.10 5.60
CA THR A 55 -2.30 -5.31 5.77
C THR A 55 -1.15 -6.01 5.08
N GLU A 56 -0.49 -5.30 4.18
CA GLU A 56 0.70 -5.73 3.44
C GLU A 56 1.72 -4.59 3.50
N TYR A 57 2.99 -4.89 3.19
CA TYR A 57 3.99 -3.83 3.05
C TYR A 57 4.80 -3.98 1.77
N LEU A 58 5.15 -2.84 1.19
CA LEU A 58 6.07 -2.73 0.07
C LEU A 58 7.34 -2.05 0.55
N GLU A 59 8.47 -2.58 0.13
CA GLU A 59 9.75 -1.88 0.25
C GLU A 59 10.13 -1.30 -1.10
N CYS A 60 10.29 0.02 -1.16
CA CYS A 60 10.77 0.67 -2.36
C CYS A 60 12.30 0.84 -2.32
N LYS A 61 12.99 0.26 -3.29
CA LYS A 61 14.45 0.35 -3.44
C LYS A 61 14.79 1.45 -4.45
N PHE A 62 14.53 2.70 -4.08
CA PHE A 62 14.84 3.83 -4.94
C PHE A 62 16.34 4.19 -4.98
N SER A 63 17.17 3.56 -4.15
CA SER A 63 18.62 3.74 -4.15
C SER A 63 19.37 2.41 -3.99
N ASP A 64 20.55 2.33 -4.60
CA ASP A 64 21.47 1.16 -4.59
C ASP A 64 22.21 0.95 -3.25
N GLY A 65 21.72 1.54 -2.16
CA GLY A 65 22.34 1.50 -0.85
C GLY A 65 22.30 0.10 -0.23
N THR A 66 23.45 -0.55 -0.14
CA THR A 66 23.67 -1.80 0.58
C THR A 66 23.28 -1.67 2.05
N HIS A 67 22.70 -2.76 2.56
CA HIS A 67 22.28 -3.04 3.94
C HIS A 67 20.86 -2.66 4.31
N LYS A 68 19.99 -3.66 4.26
CA LYS A 68 18.93 -3.77 5.27
C LYS A 68 19.01 -5.12 5.95
N ILE A 69 19.18 -5.04 7.27
CA ILE A 69 18.78 -6.08 8.19
C ILE A 69 17.33 -6.36 7.83
N ASN A 70 17.02 -7.60 7.42
CA ASN A 70 15.68 -8.01 7.06
C ASN A 70 14.86 -8.12 8.35
N VAL A 71 14.55 -6.97 8.96
CA VAL A 71 13.69 -6.93 10.14
C VAL A 71 12.31 -7.31 9.65
N GLU A 72 11.66 -8.20 10.36
CA GLU A 72 10.31 -8.59 10.02
C GLU A 72 9.34 -7.50 10.51
N VAL A 73 8.44 -7.03 9.64
CA VAL A 73 7.41 -6.08 10.03
C VAL A 73 6.24 -6.87 10.61
N ASN A 74 5.95 -6.66 11.89
CA ASN A 74 4.92 -7.40 12.61
C ASN A 74 3.76 -6.49 13.02
N LEU A 75 2.54 -7.03 12.96
CA LEU A 75 1.31 -6.45 13.50
C LEU A 75 0.69 -7.46 14.46
N ASP A 76 0.53 -7.13 15.73
CA ASP A 76 0.05 -8.05 16.78
C ASP A 76 0.83 -9.37 16.85
N ALA A 77 2.16 -9.32 16.72
CA ALA A 77 3.05 -10.49 16.62
C ALA A 77 2.82 -11.39 15.38
N GLN A 78 2.00 -10.96 14.41
CA GLN A 78 1.88 -11.60 13.11
C GLN A 78 2.72 -10.87 12.07
N VAL A 79 3.45 -11.65 11.28
CA VAL A 79 4.25 -11.18 10.16
C VAL A 79 3.35 -10.59 9.08
N ILE A 80 3.61 -9.35 8.70
CA ILE A 80 2.95 -8.71 7.58
C ILE A 80 3.62 -9.20 6.29
N PRO A 81 2.86 -9.67 5.29
CA PRO A 81 3.46 -10.12 4.04
C PRO A 81 4.10 -8.96 3.28
N LYS A 82 5.35 -9.18 2.83
CA LYS A 82 6.04 -8.31 1.89
C LYS A 82 5.54 -8.55 0.47
N ARG A 83 5.22 -7.48 -0.26
CA ARG A 83 4.87 -7.54 -1.69
C ARG A 83 5.93 -6.86 -2.56
N ALA A 84 5.95 -7.21 -3.84
CA ALA A 84 6.77 -6.56 -4.87
C ALA A 84 6.03 -5.38 -5.52
N SER A 85 4.69 -5.43 -5.53
CA SER A 85 3.81 -4.37 -5.95
C SER A 85 2.51 -4.39 -5.15
N PHE A 86 1.82 -3.25 -5.08
CA PHE A 86 0.49 -3.17 -4.47
C PHE A 86 -0.46 -2.37 -5.37
N LYS A 87 -1.73 -2.73 -5.34
CA LYS A 87 -2.79 -1.98 -6.01
C LYS A 87 -3.45 -1.04 -5.01
N TYR A 88 -3.45 0.26 -5.30
CA TYR A 88 -4.13 1.28 -4.52
C TYR A 88 -4.95 2.19 -5.42
N LEU A 89 -6.26 2.27 -5.12
CA LEU A 89 -7.22 3.09 -5.88
C LEU A 89 -7.22 2.87 -7.41
N GLY A 90 -6.87 1.66 -7.85
CA GLY A 90 -6.82 1.30 -9.26
C GLY A 90 -5.44 1.41 -9.91
N SER A 91 -4.49 2.11 -9.28
CA SER A 91 -3.09 2.18 -9.70
C SER A 91 -2.26 1.08 -9.06
N ILE A 92 -1.26 0.57 -9.77
CA ILE A 92 -0.27 -0.39 -9.27
C ILE A 92 1.02 0.37 -8.97
N ILE A 93 1.54 0.18 -7.75
CA ILE A 93 2.79 0.78 -7.29
C ILE A 93 3.80 -0.33 -7.12
N GLN A 94 4.95 -0.22 -7.79
CA GLN A 94 6.01 -1.22 -7.78
C GLN A 94 7.20 -0.77 -6.92
N GLY A 95 7.82 -1.71 -6.21
CA GLY A 95 8.93 -1.41 -5.30
C GLY A 95 10.25 -1.02 -5.98
N ASN A 96 10.41 -1.35 -7.25
CA ASN A 96 11.53 -0.88 -8.08
C ASN A 96 11.34 0.56 -8.58
N GLY A 97 10.14 1.14 -8.43
CA GLY A 97 9.80 2.45 -8.98
C GLY A 97 9.38 2.45 -10.44
N ASP A 98 9.30 1.29 -11.08
CA ASP A 98 8.82 1.17 -12.45
C ASP A 98 7.29 1.31 -12.53
N ILE A 99 6.77 1.57 -13.73
CA ILE A 99 5.33 1.71 -13.99
C ILE A 99 4.77 0.60 -14.90
N ASP A 100 5.62 -0.32 -15.35
CA ASP A 100 5.28 -1.36 -16.33
C ASP A 100 4.05 -2.19 -15.93
N GLU A 101 3.92 -2.60 -14.66
CA GLU A 101 2.75 -3.36 -14.19
C GLU A 101 1.46 -2.52 -14.27
N ASP A 102 1.51 -1.24 -13.90
CA ASP A 102 0.35 -0.35 -13.98
C ASP A 102 -0.07 -0.11 -15.42
N VAL A 103 0.90 0.16 -16.30
CA VAL A 103 0.69 0.33 -17.73
C VAL A 103 0.06 -0.92 -18.35
N ALA A 104 0.61 -2.09 -18.07
CA ALA A 104 0.09 -3.36 -18.56
C ALA A 104 -1.34 -3.62 -18.05
N HIS A 105 -1.62 -3.35 -16.77
CA HIS A 105 -2.95 -3.49 -16.18
C HIS A 105 -3.97 -2.56 -16.85
N HIS A 106 -3.64 -1.30 -17.12
CA HIS A 106 -4.56 -0.34 -17.73
C HIS A 106 -4.80 -0.64 -19.20
N ILE A 107 -3.76 -1.03 -19.96
CA ILE A 107 -3.90 -1.48 -21.34
C ILE A 107 -4.80 -2.72 -21.40
N GLY A 108 -4.54 -3.71 -20.54
CA GLY A 108 -5.34 -4.94 -20.47
C GLY A 108 -6.80 -4.64 -20.13
N ALA A 109 -7.05 -3.81 -19.11
CA ALA A 109 -8.40 -3.42 -18.72
C ALA A 109 -9.14 -2.63 -19.83
N GLY A 110 -8.44 -1.72 -20.52
CA GLY A 110 -8.97 -0.98 -21.65
C GLY A 110 -9.32 -1.89 -22.83
N TRP A 111 -8.42 -2.81 -23.17
CA TRP A 111 -8.61 -3.77 -24.25
C TRP A 111 -9.78 -4.73 -23.98
N MET A 112 -9.90 -5.24 -22.76
CA MET A 112 -11.01 -6.13 -22.39
C MET A 112 -12.37 -5.41 -22.45
N LYS A 113 -12.43 -4.15 -21.99
CA LYS A 113 -13.66 -3.34 -22.11
C LYS A 113 -13.99 -3.03 -23.56
N TRP A 114 -12.98 -2.72 -24.37
CA TRP A 114 -13.17 -2.46 -25.80
C TRP A 114 -13.73 -3.68 -26.52
N LYS A 115 -13.13 -4.88 -26.31
CA LYS A 115 -13.63 -6.14 -26.89
C LYS A 115 -15.07 -6.45 -26.50
N LEU A 116 -15.44 -6.21 -25.24
CA LEU A 116 -16.81 -6.41 -24.78
C LEU A 116 -17.80 -5.44 -25.45
N ALA A 117 -17.39 -4.21 -25.74
CA ALA A 117 -18.25 -3.20 -26.33
C ALA A 117 -18.35 -3.29 -27.87
N SER A 118 -17.33 -3.84 -28.53
CA SER A 118 -17.23 -3.84 -29.99
C SER A 118 -17.74 -5.12 -30.66
N ASP A 119 -18.06 -6.20 -29.91
CA ASP A 119 -18.34 -7.55 -30.43
C ASP A 119 -17.26 -8.08 -31.40
N VAL A 120 -16.08 -7.46 -31.44
CA VAL A 120 -14.96 -7.88 -32.28
C VAL A 120 -14.29 -9.07 -31.60
N LEU A 121 -14.70 -10.26 -32.02
CA LEU A 121 -13.97 -11.51 -31.80
C LEU A 121 -12.78 -11.53 -32.75
N CYS A 122 -11.61 -11.08 -32.29
CA CYS A 122 -10.35 -11.44 -32.93
C CYS A 122 -9.86 -12.76 -32.30
N ASP A 123 -9.85 -13.82 -33.12
CA ASP A 123 -9.08 -15.06 -32.89
C ASP A 123 -7.57 -14.77 -32.83
#